data_AF-A0AAE5HCP1-F1
#
_entry.id   AF-A0AAE5HCP1-F1
#
_cell.length_a   1.000
_cell.length_b   1.000
_cell.length_c   1.000
_cell.angle_alpha   90.00
_cell.angle_beta   90.00
_cell.angle_gamma   90.00
#
_symmetry.space_group_name_H-M   'P 1'
#
loop_
_entity.id
_entity.type
_entity.pdbx_description
1 polymer ?
#
loop_
_entity_poly.entity_id
_entity_poly.type
_entity_poly.pdbx_seq_one_letter_code
_entity_poly.pdbx_strand_id
1 'polypeptide(L)'
;MTGAITVFVVSFAIGTAAIYAGARLVIDSETGVVRAGVTALLGAVVWTVVSLFVGWIPLIGPLLMLAAWITVINVLYPGSWRTAIGVGFVAWLVALGLLIALASIGIGSYDAMGVPL
;
A
#
# COMPACT_ATOMS: atom_id res chain seq x y z
N MET A 1 -6.29 -7.03 23.04
CA MET A 1 -4.87 -7.17 22.64
C MET A 1 -4.67 -8.05 21.39
N THR A 2 -5.62 -8.91 20.99
CA THR A 2 -5.54 -9.73 19.75
C THR A 2 -5.81 -8.98 18.44
N GLY A 3 -6.40 -7.77 18.47
CA GLY A 3 -6.76 -7.04 17.24
C GLY A 3 -5.58 -6.44 16.46
N ALA A 4 -4.58 -5.86 17.15
CA ALA A 4 -3.52 -5.11 16.47
C ALA A 4 -2.60 -5.99 15.62
N ILE A 5 -2.25 -7.19 16.11
CA ILE A 5 -1.44 -8.16 15.36
C ILE A 5 -2.21 -8.66 14.14
N THR A 6 -3.49 -9.01 14.29
CA THR A 6 -4.33 -9.44 13.17
C THR A 6 -4.46 -8.35 12.11
N VAL A 7 -4.76 -7.11 12.51
CA VAL A 7 -4.84 -5.96 11.59
C VAL A 7 -3.51 -5.76 10.88
N PHE A 8 -2.39 -5.84 11.58
CA PHE A 8 -1.06 -5.72 10.98
C PHE A 8 -0.80 -6.83 9.96
N VAL A 9 -1.04 -8.10 10.31
CA VAL A 9 -0.80 -9.25 9.42
C VAL A 9 -1.67 -9.15 8.17
N VAL A 10 -2.95 -8.83 8.31
CA VAL A 10 -3.88 -8.66 7.18
C VAL A 10 -3.44 -7.49 6.29
N SER A 11 -3.13 -6.32 6.88
CA SER A 11 -2.70 -5.14 6.14
C SER A 11 -1.37 -5.39 5.42
N PHE A 12 -0.44 -6.08 6.07
CA PHE A 12 0.84 -6.46 5.49
C PHE A 12 0.66 -7.44 4.33
N ALA A 13 -0.22 -8.44 4.47
CA ALA A 13 -0.55 -9.38 3.41
C ALA A 13 -1.17 -8.68 2.19
N ILE A 14 -2.14 -7.78 2.42
CA ILE A 14 -2.77 -6.97 1.37
C ILE A 14 -1.73 -6.10 0.67
N GLY A 15 -0.90 -5.36 1.44
CA GLY A 15 0.15 -4.51 0.88
C GLY A 15 1.16 -5.28 0.04
N THR A 16 1.57 -6.46 0.52
CA THR A 16 2.48 -7.35 -0.20
C THR A 16 1.85 -7.85 -1.51
N ALA A 17 0.61 -8.34 -1.45
CA ALA A 17 -0.10 -8.84 -2.62
C ALA A 17 -0.35 -7.73 -3.65
N ALA A 18 -0.73 -6.54 -3.19
CA ALA A 18 -0.93 -5.36 -4.01
C ALA A 18 0.34 -4.94 -4.75
N ILE A 19 1.46 -4.79 -4.04
CA ILE A 19 2.74 -4.39 -4.65
C ILE A 19 3.25 -5.48 -5.60
N TYR A 20 3.11 -6.76 -5.23
CA TYR A 20 3.49 -7.88 -6.09
C TYR A 20 2.71 -7.86 -7.41
N ALA A 21 1.38 -7.72 -7.34
CA ALA A 21 0.53 -7.62 -8.52
C ALA A 21 0.85 -6.38 -9.36
N GLY A 22 1.01 -5.21 -8.73
CA GLY A 22 1.37 -3.97 -9.42
C GLY A 22 2.71 -4.04 -10.14
N ALA A 23 3.73 -4.58 -9.48
CA ALA A 23 5.05 -4.78 -10.08
C ALA A 23 5.00 -5.76 -11.25
N ARG A 24 4.29 -6.87 -11.09
CA ARG A 24 4.14 -7.90 -12.13
C ARG A 24 3.39 -7.37 -13.36
N LEU A 25 2.33 -6.60 -13.17
CA LEU A 25 1.52 -6.06 -14.27
C LEU A 25 2.19 -4.90 -15.03
N VAL A 26 3.09 -4.15 -14.38
CA VAL A 26 3.71 -2.96 -14.98
C VAL A 26 5.11 -3.23 -15.52
N ILE A 27 5.90 -4.05 -14.83
CA ILE A 27 7.32 -4.29 -15.16
C ILE A 27 7.50 -5.64 -15.85
N ASP A 28 6.50 -6.54 -15.82
CA ASP A 28 6.54 -7.89 -16.38
C ASP A 28 7.84 -8.64 -16.06
N SER A 29 8.26 -8.54 -14.80
CA SER A 29 9.53 -9.10 -14.30
C SER A 29 9.27 -10.13 -13.21
N GLU A 30 10.21 -11.06 -13.03
CA GLU A 30 10.29 -12.01 -11.91
C GLU A 30 10.52 -11.29 -10.56
N THR A 31 9.61 -10.39 -10.22
CA THR A 31 9.63 -9.65 -8.97
C THR A 31 9.16 -10.59 -7.87
N GLY A 32 10.12 -11.21 -7.18
CA GLY A 32 9.81 -12.15 -6.11
C GLY A 32 8.92 -11.55 -5.00
N VAL A 33 8.04 -12.37 -4.44
CA VAL A 33 7.11 -11.99 -3.34
C VAL A 33 7.86 -11.38 -2.14
N VAL A 34 9.09 -11.83 -1.87
CA VAL A 34 9.95 -11.30 -0.81
C VAL A 34 10.21 -9.80 -1.00
N ARG A 35 10.53 -9.37 -2.23
CA ARG A 35 10.81 -7.96 -2.54
C ARG A 35 9.56 -7.10 -2.38
N ALA A 36 8.40 -7.61 -2.76
CA ALA A 36 7.11 -6.94 -2.54
C ALA A 36 6.80 -6.79 -1.05
N GLY A 37 7.06 -7.82 -0.23
CA GLY A 37 6.89 -7.76 1.21
C GLY A 37 7.82 -6.73 1.86
N VAL A 38 9.10 -6.71 1.49
CA VAL A 38 10.06 -5.69 1.96
C VAL A 38 9.60 -4.28 1.57
N THR A 39 9.11 -4.10 0.34
CA THR A 39 8.58 -2.81 -0.13
C THR A 39 7.33 -2.41 0.66
N ALA A 40 6.42 -3.34 0.96
CA ALA A 40 5.24 -3.06 1.76
C ALA A 40 5.61 -2.64 3.20
N LEU A 41 6.57 -3.32 3.83
CA LEU A 41 7.06 -2.95 5.17
C LEU A 41 7.73 -1.58 5.17
N LEU A 42 8.67 -1.35 4.26
CA LEU A 42 9.38 -0.06 4.17
C LEU A 42 8.42 1.06 3.80
N GLY A 43 7.47 0.80 2.91
CA GLY A 43 6.40 1.72 2.57
C GLY A 43 5.56 2.09 3.79
N ALA A 44 5.15 1.11 4.62
CA ALA A 44 4.39 1.36 5.84
C ALA A 44 5.20 2.16 6.89
N VAL A 45 6.49 1.85 7.06
CA VAL A 45 7.38 2.59 7.95
C VAL A 45 7.54 4.03 7.49
N VAL A 46 7.88 4.24 6.22
CA VAL A 46 8.06 5.57 5.63
C VAL A 46 6.76 6.37 5.71
N TRP A 47 5.62 5.75 5.38
CA TRP A 47 4.31 6.36 5.49
C TRP A 47 4.02 6.84 6.91
N THR A 48 4.27 5.98 7.91
CA THR A 48 4.08 6.31 9.33
C THR A 48 4.98 7.47 9.74
N VAL A 49 6.27 7.40 9.42
CA VAL A 49 7.25 8.45 9.74
C VAL A 49 6.84 9.78 9.12
N VAL A 50 6.55 9.80 7.81
CA VAL A 50 6.15 11.03 7.10
C VAL A 50 4.84 11.58 7.68
N SER A 51 3.87 10.71 7.96
CA SER A 51 2.60 11.11 8.58
C SER A 51 2.79 11.83 9.91
N LEU A 52 3.79 11.47 10.72
CA LEU A 52 4.07 12.13 12.00
C LEU A 52 4.52 13.58 11.81
N PHE A 53 5.28 13.88 10.76
CA PHE A 53 5.83 15.22 10.52
C PHE A 53 4.91 16.13 9.70
N VAL A 54 4.22 15.58 8.69
CA VAL A 54 3.47 16.39 7.72
C VAL A 54 2.02 15.96 7.53
N GLY A 55 1.59 14.84 8.12
CA GLY A 55 0.23 14.30 7.94
C GLY A 55 -0.89 15.21 8.46
N TRP A 56 -0.55 16.15 9.35
CA TRP A 56 -1.48 17.15 9.87
C TRP A 56 -1.74 18.32 8.91
N ILE A 57 -0.92 18.49 7.86
CA ILE A 57 -1.08 19.57 6.89
C ILE A 57 -2.12 19.15 5.84
N PRO A 58 -3.27 19.82 5.73
CA PRO A 58 -4.27 19.50 4.72
C PRO A 58 -3.68 19.58 3.31
N LEU A 59 -4.06 18.63 2.45
CA LEU A 59 -3.60 18.47 1.06
C LEU A 59 -2.10 18.15 0.89
N ILE A 60 -1.19 18.91 1.50
CA ILE A 60 0.26 18.70 1.39
C ILE A 60 0.69 17.39 2.07
N GLY A 61 0.15 17.08 3.25
CA GLY A 61 0.47 15.85 3.97
C GLY A 61 0.25 14.61 3.11
N PRO A 62 -0.98 14.38 2.60
CA PRO A 62 -1.26 13.26 1.69
C PRO A 62 -0.38 13.22 0.44
N LEU A 63 -0.10 14.37 -0.18
CA LEU A 63 0.76 14.44 -1.37
C LEU A 63 2.20 14.03 -1.08
N LEU A 64 2.77 14.49 0.05
CA LEU A 64 4.12 14.12 0.47
C LEU A 64 4.19 12.65 0.89
N MET A 65 3.16 12.13 1.55
CA MET A 65 3.07 10.72 1.92
C MET A 65 3.01 9.83 0.67
N LEU A 66 2.22 10.21 -0.34
CA LEU A 66 2.17 9.51 -1.62
C LEU A 66 3.52 9.57 -2.35
N ALA A 67 4.14 10.75 -2.41
CA ALA A 67 5.45 10.92 -3.03
C ALA A 67 6.53 10.08 -2.32
N ALA A 68 6.52 10.03 -0.99
CA ALA A 68 7.43 9.22 -0.21
C ALA A 68 7.24 7.72 -0.47
N TRP A 69 5.99 7.26 -0.54
CA TRP A 69 5.69 5.86 -0.88
C TRP A 69 6.14 5.49 -2.30
N ILE A 70 5.87 6.35 -3.29
CA ILE A 70 6.36 6.17 -4.67
C ILE A 70 7.88 6.15 -4.72
N THR A 71 8.55 6.97 -3.88
CA THR A 71 10.01 6.98 -3.77
C THR A 71 10.54 5.64 -3.28
N VAL A 72 9.89 5.03 -2.27
CA VAL A 72 10.25 3.68 -1.80
C VAL A 72 10.14 2.67 -2.94
N ILE A 73 9.06 2.71 -3.73
CA ILE A 73 8.90 1.83 -4.90
C ILE A 73 10.01 2.08 -5.92
N ASN A 74 10.32 3.34 -6.23
CA ASN A 74 11.35 3.70 -7.21
C ASN A 74 12.76 3.26 -6.78
N VAL A 75 13.07 3.31 -5.49
CA VAL A 75 14.35 2.82 -4.95
C VAL A 75 14.41 1.30 -5.00
N LEU A 76 13.29 0.64 -4.71
CA LEU A 76 13.23 -0.80 -4.57
C LEU A 76 12.88 -1.52 -5.86
N TYR A 77 12.50 -0.88 -6.96
CA TYR A 77 12.21 -1.53 -8.24
C TYR A 77 13.00 -0.89 -9.37
N PRO A 78 13.57 -1.69 -10.30
CA PRO A 78 14.26 -1.14 -11.45
C PRO A 78 13.26 -0.40 -12.34
N GLY A 79 13.63 0.80 -12.80
CA GLY A 79 12.78 1.58 -13.70
C GLY A 79 12.98 3.08 -13.54
N SER A 80 12.06 3.83 -14.14
CA SER A 80 11.96 5.28 -13.97
C SER A 80 10.85 5.62 -12.98
N TRP A 81 10.80 6.87 -12.53
CA TRP A 81 9.69 7.38 -11.73
C TRP A 81 8.31 7.10 -12.34
N ARG A 82 8.19 7.10 -13.67
CA ARG A 82 6.94 6.75 -14.36
C ARG A 82 6.53 5.30 -14.09
N THR A 83 7.49 4.39 -14.07
CA THR A 83 7.29 2.98 -13.72
C THR A 83 6.83 2.85 -12.26
N ALA A 84 7.48 3.54 -11.33
CA ALA A 84 7.12 3.50 -9.91
C ALA A 84 5.72 4.04 -9.64
N ILE A 85 5.34 5.14 -10.31
CA ILE A 85 3.97 5.68 -10.28
C ILE A 85 2.97 4.64 -10.80
N GLY A 86 3.27 4.00 -11.94
CA GLY A 86 2.43 2.95 -12.50
C GLY A 86 2.24 1.78 -11.54
N VAL A 87 3.33 1.27 -10.96
CA VAL A 87 3.29 0.19 -9.96
C VAL A 87 2.47 0.61 -8.75
N GLY A 88 2.70 1.80 -8.20
CA GLY A 88 1.96 2.31 -7.05
C GLY A 88 0.47 2.45 -7.35
N PHE A 89 0.11 2.97 -8.51
CA PHE A 89 -1.29 3.11 -8.92
C PHE A 89 -2.00 1.76 -9.08
N VAL A 90 -1.37 0.80 -9.78
CA VAL A 90 -1.95 -0.54 -9.93
C VAL A 90 -2.02 -1.26 -8.59
N ALA A 91 -0.98 -1.17 -7.76
CA ALA A 91 -0.98 -1.74 -6.41
C ALA A 91 -2.13 -1.18 -5.57
N TRP A 92 -2.35 0.14 -5.62
CA TRP A 92 -3.47 0.77 -4.93
C TRP A 92 -4.83 0.22 -5.37
N LEU A 93 -5.05 0.05 -6.69
CA LEU A 93 -6.27 -0.57 -7.21
C LEU A 93 -6.44 -2.03 -6.74
N VAL A 94 -5.36 -2.80 -6.72
CA VAL A 94 -5.39 -4.19 -6.22
C VAL A 94 -5.69 -4.22 -4.73
N ALA A 95 -5.09 -3.34 -3.93
CA ALA A 95 -5.37 -3.22 -2.51
C ALA A 95 -6.85 -2.88 -2.25
N LEU A 96 -7.42 -1.93 -3.01
CA LEU A 96 -8.85 -1.64 -2.95
C LEU A 96 -9.71 -2.85 -3.27
N GLY A 97 -9.40 -3.58 -4.34
CA GLY A 97 -10.11 -4.80 -4.71
C GLY A 97 -10.06 -5.86 -3.60
N LEU A 98 -8.89 -6.07 -2.99
CA LEU A 98 -8.70 -7.00 -1.87
C LEU A 98 -9.50 -6.57 -0.63
N LEU A 99 -9.49 -5.29 -0.30
CA LEU A 99 -10.25 -4.75 0.83
C LEU A 99 -11.76 -4.92 0.63
N ILE A 100 -12.27 -4.63 -0.57
CA ILE A 100 -13.68 -4.83 -0.92
C ILE A 100 -14.04 -6.32 -0.84
N ALA A 101 -13.18 -7.20 -1.37
CA ALA A 101 -13.41 -8.64 -1.30
C ALA A 101 -13.45 -9.15 0.14
N LEU A 102 -12.53 -8.70 1.01
CA LEU A 102 -12.53 -9.05 2.43
C LEU A 102 -13.77 -8.52 3.16
N ALA A 103 -14.17 -7.28 2.88
CA ALA A 103 -15.39 -6.72 3.44
C ALA A 103 -16.64 -7.52 3.03
N SER A 104 -16.71 -7.98 1.76
CA SER A 104 -17.85 -8.76 1.25
C SER A 104 -18.05 -10.11 1.94
N ILE A 105 -17.01 -10.66 2.57
CA ILE A 105 -17.07 -11.92 3.34
C ILE A 105 -17.03 -11.68 4.86
N GLY A 106 -17.27 -10.44 5.30
CA GLY A 106 -17.36 -10.08 6.73
C GLY A 106 -16.02 -9.95 7.45
N ILE A 107 -14.90 -9.86 6.71
CA ILE A 107 -13.56 -9.63 7.27
C ILE A 107 -13.22 -8.14 7.17
N GLY A 108 -13.38 -7.42 8.29
CA GLY A 108 -13.27 -5.95 8.34
C GLY A 108 -14.65 -5.29 8.40
N SER A 109 -14.76 -4.13 9.05
CA SER A 109 -16.05 -3.44 9.22
C SER A 109 -16.29 -2.43 8.08
N TYR A 110 -17.52 -2.44 7.56
CA TYR A 110 -18.06 -1.35 6.73
C TYR A 110 -18.08 0.00 7.46
N ASP A 111 -18.04 0.01 8.80
CA ASP A 111 -17.90 1.23 9.62
C ASP A 111 -16.60 2.00 9.35
N ALA A 112 -15.54 1.35 8.86
CA ALA A 112 -14.30 2.02 8.49
C ALA A 112 -14.34 2.69 7.11
N MET A 113 -15.44 2.50 6.35
CA MET A 113 -15.58 3.00 4.98
C MET A 113 -16.38 4.30 4.88
N GLY A 114 -16.85 4.88 6.00
CA GLY A 114 -17.55 6.17 6.01
C GLY A 114 -18.85 6.20 5.20
N VAL A 115 -19.43 5.03 4.89
CA VAL A 115 -20.73 4.92 4.21
C VAL A 115 -21.81 4.79 5.28
N PRO A 116 -22.67 5.80 5.47
CA PRO A 116 -23.84 5.66 6.31
C PRO A 116 -24.89 4.80 5.58
N LEU A 117 -25.43 3.80 6.26
CA LEU A 117 -26.74 3.24 5.96
C LEU A 117 -27.74 3.76 6.99
#